data_AF-A0A8H4VJ69-F1
#
_entry.id   AF-A0A8H4VJ69-F1
#
_cell.length_a   1.000
_cell.length_b   1.000
_cell.length_c   1.000
_cell.angle_alpha   90.00
_cell.angle_beta   90.00
_cell.angle_gamma   90.00
#
_symmetry.space_group_name_H-M   'P 1'
#
loop_
_entity.id
_entity.type
_entity.pdbx_description
1 polymer ?
#
loop_
_entity_poly.entity_id
_entity_poly.type
_entity_poly.pdbx_seq_one_letter_code
_entity_poly.pdbx_strand_id
1 'polypeptide(L)'
;MSPQEYILPDLLREWPWRRRLSPFYAETKQKSSTWVESFKPFSRRGQKAFDACDLNLLANLTYSNRHKEFIRVGCDLMNFYFIYDEYTDVSDPSVAEELANIVIEQMKDELDTTLHPYSHNHVLGGMTREFWKRAKTLARPGSSCFNRFITFSETYLRAVTQEAHDRAEKKVRSIEEYMELRRDTCGARPTLALIEFGLDLPEEVTSHPVMASLFDCAVDLIICVNDMHSYVREYSCGLANHNILTPIMKEHNLGLQESLDWLGSYTAVLIEKFMTDLDRIPSWGPEMDDCVQTYIDGLGQWIRGNDDWSCESKRYHGNEGLRIRDTRVVCLAWKPDNYAKMEDSSVVNVLDESCAASSAFLTPPSLSSASASSSSSSSSSSSFISSPRSPSSARTFFSEDQENDGEALPAGIVPLAFSTSSSQTATSSSLSSTSWASAKIHRLRAVRMEVATWWAVVTRKIRHPKNKKHNKPPTISCPSQSTFTYLSSPSQWRLKLSFSPTPSHTMDRKKSFGDISFLDMDF
;
A
#
# COMPACT_ATOMS: atom_id res chain seq x y z
N MET A 1 -35.29 -7.13 7.94
CA MET A 1 -34.89 -8.39 7.29
C MET A 1 -34.04 -9.18 8.26
N SER A 2 -33.94 -10.51 8.12
CA SER A 2 -32.87 -11.27 8.79
C SER A 2 -31.50 -10.81 8.27
N PRO A 3 -30.42 -10.90 9.06
CA PRO A 3 -29.07 -10.73 8.53
C PRO A 3 -28.84 -11.72 7.39
N GLN A 4 -28.22 -11.27 6.28
CA GLN A 4 -27.76 -12.19 5.26
C GLN A 4 -26.34 -12.66 5.61
N GLU A 5 -26.17 -13.98 5.63
CA GLU A 5 -24.89 -14.64 5.87
C GLU A 5 -24.19 -14.92 4.54
N TYR A 6 -22.86 -14.80 4.56
CA TYR A 6 -21.97 -15.04 3.43
C TYR A 6 -20.78 -15.87 3.89
N ILE A 7 -20.28 -16.72 2.99
CA ILE A 7 -19.12 -17.58 3.22
C ILE A 7 -17.91 -16.92 2.56
N LEU A 8 -16.90 -16.59 3.36
CA LEU A 8 -15.61 -16.13 2.87
C LEU A 8 -14.83 -17.31 2.28
N PRO A 9 -14.25 -17.20 1.07
CA PRO A 9 -13.35 -18.22 0.55
C PRO A 9 -12.09 -18.33 1.43
N ASP A 10 -11.55 -19.53 1.55
CA ASP A 10 -10.23 -19.72 2.17
C ASP A 10 -9.13 -19.38 1.15
N LEU A 11 -8.90 -18.07 0.98
CA LEU A 11 -7.98 -17.51 -0.01
C LEU A 11 -6.56 -18.11 0.06
N LEU A 12 -6.10 -18.42 1.27
CA LEU A 12 -4.74 -18.88 1.55
C LEU A 12 -4.69 -20.35 1.98
N ARG A 13 -5.67 -21.16 1.57
CA ARG A 13 -5.81 -22.58 1.92
C ARG A 13 -4.57 -23.41 1.58
N GLU A 14 -4.05 -23.24 0.37
CA GLU A 14 -2.88 -23.97 -0.15
C GLU A 14 -1.58 -23.12 -0.02
N TRP A 15 -1.60 -22.05 0.80
CA TRP A 15 -0.45 -21.14 0.97
C TRP A 15 0.55 -21.71 1.99
N PRO A 16 1.82 -21.98 1.62
CA PRO A 16 2.73 -22.76 2.45
C PRO A 16 3.26 -22.00 3.67
N TRP A 17 3.30 -20.66 3.62
CA TRP A 17 3.66 -19.85 4.78
C TRP A 17 2.58 -19.91 5.86
N ARG A 18 2.99 -20.42 7.03
CA ARG A 18 2.15 -20.54 8.24
C ARG A 18 2.30 -19.31 9.12
N ARG A 19 1.22 -19.00 9.86
CA ARG A 19 1.17 -17.98 10.92
C ARG A 19 2.39 -18.08 11.82
N ARG A 20 3.18 -17.00 11.89
CA ARG A 20 4.36 -16.89 12.74
C ARG A 20 4.33 -15.55 13.45
N LEU A 21 4.26 -15.56 14.78
CA LEU A 21 4.35 -14.33 15.59
C LEU A 21 5.79 -14.13 16.06
N SER A 22 6.32 -12.92 15.91
CA SER A 22 7.64 -12.55 16.42
C SER A 22 7.71 -12.64 17.95
N PRO A 23 8.82 -13.13 18.53
CA PRO A 23 9.01 -13.16 19.98
C PRO A 23 9.16 -11.75 20.59
N PHE A 24 9.39 -10.72 19.76
CA PHE A 24 9.57 -9.34 20.17
C PHE A 24 8.25 -8.54 20.19
N TYR A 25 7.10 -9.17 19.96
CA TYR A 25 5.79 -8.50 19.86
C TYR A 25 5.48 -7.60 21.07
N ALA A 26 5.65 -8.08 22.29
CA ALA A 26 5.38 -7.28 23.49
C ALA A 26 6.27 -6.02 23.59
N GLU A 27 7.58 -6.16 23.36
CA GLU A 27 8.55 -5.04 23.45
C GLU A 27 8.37 -4.02 22.33
N THR A 28 8.17 -4.50 21.09
CA THR A 28 8.00 -3.64 19.92
C THR A 28 6.66 -2.92 19.92
N LYS A 29 5.56 -3.62 20.30
CA LYS A 29 4.24 -3.01 20.51
C LYS A 29 4.27 -1.90 21.54
N GLN A 30 4.83 -2.14 22.73
CA GLN A 30 4.90 -1.11 23.78
C GLN A 30 5.62 0.15 23.29
N LYS A 31 6.78 -0.03 22.63
CA LYS A 31 7.57 1.08 22.09
C LYS A 31 6.86 1.82 20.96
N SER A 32 6.05 1.13 20.16
CA SER A 32 5.30 1.72 19.04
C SER A 32 4.05 2.46 19.50
N SER A 33 3.25 1.89 20.40
CA SER A 33 2.10 2.59 20.98
C SER A 33 2.54 3.86 21.72
N THR A 34 3.58 3.78 22.56
CA THR A 34 4.13 4.98 23.24
C THR A 34 4.64 6.04 22.25
N TRP A 35 5.19 5.62 21.10
CA TRP A 35 5.60 6.54 20.03
C TRP A 35 4.39 7.25 19.41
N VAL A 36 3.37 6.50 18.98
CA VAL A 36 2.11 7.06 18.42
C VAL A 36 1.40 7.97 19.42
N GLU A 37 1.26 7.54 20.68
CA GLU A 37 0.63 8.31 21.76
C GLU A 37 1.31 9.67 21.98
N SER A 38 2.62 9.77 21.78
CA SER A 38 3.36 11.03 21.97
C SER A 38 2.95 12.12 20.96
N PHE A 39 2.53 11.71 19.76
CA PHE A 39 2.04 12.59 18.70
C PHE A 39 0.58 13.01 18.84
N LYS A 40 -0.22 12.27 19.64
CA LYS A 40 -1.66 12.51 19.88
C LYS A 40 -2.48 12.70 18.59
N PRO A 41 -2.37 11.82 17.57
CA PRO A 41 -3.08 11.98 16.29
C PRO A 41 -4.62 11.94 16.42
N PHE A 42 -5.14 11.39 17.53
CA PHE A 42 -6.57 11.16 17.71
C PHE A 42 -7.13 11.69 19.02
N SER A 43 -8.43 11.95 19.01
CA SER A 43 -9.24 12.10 20.22
C SER A 43 -9.18 10.84 21.09
N ARG A 44 -9.50 10.95 22.39
CA ARG A 44 -9.50 9.80 23.32
C ARG A 44 -10.43 8.65 22.88
N ARG A 45 -11.43 8.92 22.03
CA ARG A 45 -12.29 7.90 21.41
C ARG A 45 -11.60 7.27 20.20
N GLY A 46 -11.01 8.08 19.33
CA GLY A 46 -10.26 7.64 18.16
C GLY A 46 -9.08 6.74 18.52
N GLN A 47 -8.24 7.18 19.46
CA GLN A 47 -7.07 6.41 19.91
C GLN A 47 -7.48 5.00 20.37
N LYS A 48 -8.53 4.88 21.19
CA LYS A 48 -9.05 3.56 21.64
C LYS A 48 -9.56 2.65 20.51
N ALA A 49 -10.09 3.22 19.43
CA ALA A 49 -10.50 2.45 18.26
C ALA A 49 -9.28 2.03 17.43
N PHE A 50 -8.31 2.92 17.28
CA PHE A 50 -7.05 2.68 16.60
C PHE A 50 -6.18 1.61 17.31
N ASP A 51 -6.06 1.69 18.64
CA ASP A 51 -5.36 0.71 19.49
C ASP A 51 -5.95 -0.70 19.33
N ALA A 52 -7.26 -0.80 19.05
CA ALA A 52 -7.98 -2.06 18.83
C ALA A 52 -7.72 -2.67 17.44
N CYS A 53 -7.20 -1.90 16.47
CA CYS A 53 -6.65 -2.42 15.21
C CYS A 53 -5.32 -3.15 15.43
N ASP A 54 -4.60 -2.88 16.53
CA ASP A 54 -3.33 -3.51 16.91
C ASP A 54 -2.34 -3.72 15.75
N LEU A 55 -1.95 -2.63 15.09
CA LEU A 55 -1.06 -2.64 13.92
C LEU A 55 0.35 -3.14 14.23
N ASN A 56 0.67 -3.20 15.53
CA ASN A 56 1.88 -3.83 16.05
C ASN A 56 1.82 -5.36 15.95
N LEU A 57 0.63 -5.96 16.00
CA LEU A 57 0.43 -7.39 15.73
C LEU A 57 0.65 -7.68 14.25
N LEU A 58 0.11 -6.85 13.34
CA LEU A 58 0.34 -6.97 11.89
C LEU A 58 1.85 -7.04 11.59
N ALA A 59 2.61 -6.01 11.97
CA ALA A 59 4.05 -5.95 11.75
C ALA A 59 4.84 -7.10 12.41
N ASN A 60 4.37 -7.63 13.55
CA ASN A 60 5.01 -8.78 14.21
C ASN A 60 4.60 -10.14 13.64
N LEU A 61 3.55 -10.23 12.83
CA LEU A 61 3.22 -11.41 12.04
C LEU A 61 3.97 -11.39 10.71
N THR A 62 3.96 -10.26 10.02
CA THR A 62 4.44 -10.14 8.64
C THR A 62 5.96 -10.01 8.50
N TYR A 63 6.63 -9.30 9.43
CA TYR A 63 8.10 -9.26 9.50
C TYR A 63 8.67 -10.26 10.52
N SER A 64 7.95 -11.34 10.83
CA SER A 64 8.26 -12.29 11.91
C SER A 64 9.53 -13.14 11.73
N ASN A 65 10.17 -13.04 10.55
CA ASN A 65 11.49 -13.61 10.27
C ASN A 65 12.67 -12.65 10.52
N ARG A 66 12.43 -11.37 10.85
CA ARG A 66 13.47 -10.34 11.00
C ARG A 66 13.92 -10.15 12.46
N HIS A 67 14.98 -9.37 12.65
CA HIS A 67 15.48 -8.98 13.97
C HIS A 67 14.62 -7.86 14.59
N LYS A 68 14.77 -7.62 15.90
CA LYS A 68 13.89 -6.76 16.68
C LYS A 68 13.82 -5.31 16.17
N GLU A 69 14.96 -4.73 15.80
CA GLU A 69 15.08 -3.34 15.39
C GLU A 69 14.39 -3.09 14.04
N PHE A 70 14.46 -4.06 13.12
CA PHE A 70 13.65 -4.09 11.91
C PHE A 70 12.15 -4.14 12.25
N ILE A 71 11.73 -5.09 13.10
CA ILE A 71 10.31 -5.25 13.48
C ILE A 71 9.77 -4.00 14.19
N ARG A 72 10.61 -3.31 14.98
CA ARG A 72 10.29 -2.03 15.60
C ARG A 72 9.93 -0.98 14.53
N VAL A 73 10.73 -0.86 13.47
CA VAL A 73 10.47 0.04 12.33
C VAL A 73 9.23 -0.38 11.55
N GLY A 74 9.02 -1.68 11.34
CA GLY A 74 7.81 -2.21 10.71
C GLY A 74 6.53 -1.88 11.49
N CYS A 75 6.58 -1.92 12.83
CA CYS A 75 5.47 -1.46 13.67
C CYS A 75 5.18 0.04 13.43
N ASP A 76 6.22 0.88 13.39
CA ASP A 76 6.04 2.31 13.16
C ASP A 76 5.49 2.62 11.76
N LEU A 77 5.91 1.88 10.74
CA LEU A 77 5.38 1.99 9.37
C LEU A 77 3.88 1.67 9.32
N MET A 78 3.47 0.57 9.97
CA MET A 78 2.06 0.18 10.01
C MET A 78 1.20 1.15 10.81
N ASN A 79 1.67 1.65 11.96
CA ASN A 79 0.94 2.71 12.66
C ASN A 79 0.85 3.99 11.80
N PHE A 80 1.94 4.38 11.14
CA PHE A 80 1.98 5.57 10.28
C PHE A 80 1.00 5.49 9.10
N TYR A 81 1.03 4.43 8.29
CA TYR A 81 0.13 4.33 7.12
C TYR A 81 -1.33 4.29 7.52
N PHE A 82 -1.72 3.58 8.59
CA PHE A 82 -3.13 3.58 9.01
C PHE A 82 -3.55 4.89 9.67
N ILE A 83 -2.64 5.72 10.20
CA ILE A 83 -2.97 7.11 10.58
C ILE A 83 -3.17 7.97 9.32
N TYR A 84 -2.35 7.76 8.28
CA TYR A 84 -2.54 8.42 6.98
C TYR A 84 -3.88 8.05 6.34
N ASP A 85 -4.27 6.77 6.35
CA ASP A 85 -5.58 6.28 5.91
C ASP A 85 -6.72 6.95 6.69
N GLU A 86 -6.72 6.89 8.03
CA GLU A 86 -7.82 7.45 8.84
C GLU A 86 -7.90 9.00 8.77
N TYR A 87 -6.87 9.68 8.26
CA TYR A 87 -6.88 11.11 7.89
C TYR A 87 -7.43 11.32 6.47
N THR A 88 -7.07 10.47 5.51
CA THR A 88 -7.41 10.64 4.08
C THR A 88 -8.75 10.00 3.66
N ASP A 89 -9.25 9.00 4.40
CA ASP A 89 -10.61 8.42 4.29
C ASP A 89 -11.68 9.53 4.38
N VAL A 90 -11.44 10.55 5.23
CA VAL A 90 -12.37 11.64 5.56
C VAL A 90 -12.02 13.00 4.93
N SER A 91 -10.92 13.08 4.17
CA SER A 91 -10.43 14.33 3.58
C SER A 91 -10.94 14.57 2.16
N ASP A 92 -11.19 15.84 1.82
CA ASP A 92 -11.35 16.28 0.43
C ASP A 92 -10.01 16.11 -0.36
N PRO A 93 -10.04 15.98 -1.70
CA PRO A 93 -8.86 15.64 -2.48
C PRO A 93 -7.69 16.62 -2.34
N SER A 94 -7.95 17.92 -2.21
CA SER A 94 -6.90 18.93 -2.00
C SER A 94 -6.20 18.80 -0.64
N VAL A 95 -6.93 18.37 0.40
CA VAL A 95 -6.32 18.09 1.71
C VAL A 95 -5.51 16.80 1.64
N ALA A 96 -6.01 15.76 0.96
CA ALA A 96 -5.22 14.54 0.72
C ALA A 96 -3.93 14.81 -0.08
N GLU A 97 -3.95 15.75 -1.03
CA GLU A 97 -2.75 16.21 -1.76
C GLU A 97 -1.76 16.95 -0.85
N GLU A 98 -2.25 17.85 0.01
CA GLU A 98 -1.40 18.56 0.99
C GLU A 98 -0.75 17.57 1.97
N LEU A 99 -1.51 16.60 2.50
CA LEU A 99 -0.97 15.55 3.36
C LEU A 99 0.06 14.66 2.63
N ALA A 100 -0.14 14.38 1.34
CA ALA A 100 0.84 13.68 0.51
C ALA A 100 2.14 14.49 0.37
N ASN A 101 2.05 15.80 0.06
CA ASN A 101 3.20 16.70 -0.03
C ASN A 101 4.01 16.71 1.26
N ILE A 102 3.34 16.92 2.40
CA ILE A 102 3.96 16.93 3.75
C ILE A 102 4.75 15.65 4.03
N VAL A 103 4.26 14.47 3.62
CA VAL A 103 4.97 13.21 3.84
C VAL A 103 6.13 13.05 2.85
N ILE A 104 5.94 13.38 1.57
CA ILE A 104 6.97 13.24 0.52
C ILE A 104 8.20 14.11 0.82
N GLU A 105 8.00 15.38 1.22
CA GLU A 105 9.08 16.30 1.60
C GLU A 105 9.98 15.70 2.71
N GLN A 106 9.35 15.12 3.75
CA GLN A 106 10.04 14.68 4.95
C GLN A 106 10.73 13.30 4.77
N MET A 107 10.42 12.56 3.71
CA MET A 107 11.15 11.33 3.31
C MET A 107 12.37 11.61 2.43
N LYS A 108 12.33 12.64 1.58
CA LYS A 108 13.39 12.88 0.57
C LYS A 108 14.68 13.46 1.15
N ASP A 109 14.69 13.92 2.40
CA ASP A 109 15.77 14.66 3.07
C ASP A 109 16.20 15.99 2.38
N GLU A 110 15.67 16.29 1.18
CA GLU A 110 15.76 17.56 0.45
C GLU A 110 14.94 18.68 1.12
N LEU A 111 15.22 18.93 2.41
CA LEU A 111 14.64 20.02 3.18
C LEU A 111 15.20 21.37 2.73
N ASP A 112 14.66 21.91 1.63
CA ASP A 112 14.60 23.36 1.47
C ASP A 112 13.65 23.93 2.53
N THR A 113 14.25 24.24 3.69
CA THR A 113 13.57 24.83 4.86
C THR A 113 12.89 26.18 4.58
N THR A 114 13.06 26.76 3.38
CA THR A 114 12.34 27.98 2.98
C THR A 114 10.95 27.73 2.40
N LEU A 115 10.64 26.51 1.93
CA LEU A 115 9.44 26.28 1.11
C LEU A 115 8.12 26.22 1.90
N HIS A 116 8.02 25.46 3.00
CA HIS A 116 6.78 25.37 3.80
C HIS A 116 7.03 25.31 5.32
N PRO A 117 6.72 26.39 6.08
CA PRO A 117 6.69 26.37 7.55
C PRO A 117 5.67 25.38 8.12
N TYR A 118 4.60 25.10 7.37
CA TYR A 118 3.48 24.26 7.81
C TYR A 118 3.81 22.75 7.85
N SER A 119 4.59 22.23 6.89
CA SER A 119 4.94 20.80 6.81
C SER A 119 5.82 20.32 7.98
N HIS A 120 6.47 21.27 8.67
CA HIS A 120 7.27 21.00 9.85
C HIS A 120 6.41 20.70 11.11
N ASN A 121 5.26 21.35 11.24
CA ASN A 121 4.40 21.28 12.43
C ASN A 121 3.31 20.21 12.34
N HIS A 122 2.90 19.79 11.14
CA HIS A 122 1.86 18.77 11.00
C HIS A 122 2.34 17.39 11.50
N VAL A 123 1.43 16.65 12.16
CA VAL A 123 1.74 15.40 12.87
C VAL A 123 2.36 14.33 11.95
N LEU A 124 1.83 14.16 10.74
CA LEU A 124 2.37 13.21 9.76
C LEU A 124 3.82 13.55 9.37
N GLY A 125 4.19 14.84 9.30
CA GLY A 125 5.56 15.26 9.02
C GLY A 125 6.51 14.91 10.16
N GLY A 126 6.09 15.14 11.41
CA GLY A 126 6.82 14.70 12.60
C GLY A 126 7.02 13.19 12.67
N MET A 127 5.95 12.43 12.46
CA MET A 127 6.01 10.96 12.41
C MET A 127 6.91 10.45 11.27
N THR A 128 6.84 11.07 10.09
CA THR A 128 7.70 10.72 8.94
C THR A 128 9.17 10.92 9.26
N ARG A 129 9.56 12.07 9.84
CA ARG A 129 10.97 12.34 10.23
C ARG A 129 11.49 11.29 11.21
N GLU A 130 10.74 10.96 12.25
CA GLU A 130 11.18 9.98 13.25
C GLU A 130 11.16 8.54 12.75
N PHE A 131 10.18 8.18 11.92
CA PHE A 131 10.17 6.91 11.20
C PHE A 131 11.41 6.78 10.31
N TRP A 132 11.65 7.76 9.44
CA TRP A 132 12.72 7.71 8.45
C TRP A 132 14.11 7.72 9.09
N LYS A 133 14.29 8.49 10.18
CA LYS A 133 15.51 8.46 11.01
C LYS A 133 15.83 7.07 11.57
N ARG A 134 14.81 6.25 11.89
CA ARG A 134 14.99 4.87 12.36
C ARG A 134 15.14 3.88 11.21
N ALA A 135 14.33 3.99 10.16
CA ALA A 135 14.39 3.12 8.98
C ALA A 135 15.76 3.17 8.29
N LYS A 136 16.38 4.37 8.20
CA LYS A 136 17.74 4.56 7.68
C LYS A 136 18.85 3.86 8.48
N THR A 137 18.59 3.33 9.68
CA THR A 137 19.58 2.53 10.44
C THR A 137 19.58 1.04 10.09
N LEU A 138 18.65 0.57 9.27
CA LEU A 138 18.52 -0.85 8.91
C LEU A 138 19.34 -1.28 7.69
N ALA A 139 19.86 -0.34 6.91
CA ALA A 139 20.67 -0.59 5.70
C ALA A 139 21.85 0.38 5.64
N ARG A 140 22.83 0.12 4.75
CA ARG A 140 24.03 0.96 4.63
C ARG A 140 23.68 2.32 3.97
N PRO A 141 24.36 3.42 4.35
CA PRO A 141 24.17 4.71 3.69
C PRO A 141 24.37 4.58 2.17
N GLY A 142 23.39 5.00 1.38
CA GLY A 142 23.39 4.87 -0.07
C GLY A 142 22.86 3.54 -0.65
N SER A 143 22.41 2.57 0.16
CA SER A 143 21.78 1.34 -0.35
C SER A 143 20.52 1.66 -1.17
N SER A 144 20.39 1.05 -2.36
CA SER A 144 19.36 1.37 -3.36
C SER A 144 17.91 1.10 -2.91
N CYS A 145 17.73 0.29 -1.86
CA CYS A 145 16.44 0.05 -1.21
C CYS A 145 15.79 1.33 -0.65
N PHE A 146 16.57 2.33 -0.24
CA PHE A 146 16.03 3.61 0.21
C PHE A 146 15.28 4.33 -0.93
N ASN A 147 15.90 4.40 -2.12
CA ASN A 147 15.28 5.04 -3.29
C ASN A 147 14.03 4.29 -3.74
N ARG A 148 14.06 2.95 -3.77
CA ARG A 148 12.86 2.13 -4.06
C ARG A 148 11.73 2.39 -3.06
N PHE A 149 12.02 2.41 -1.76
CA PHE A 149 11.04 2.71 -0.72
C PHE A 149 10.43 4.12 -0.86
N ILE A 150 11.25 5.14 -1.13
CA ILE A 150 10.77 6.52 -1.37
C ILE A 150 9.88 6.57 -2.62
N THR A 151 10.30 6.01 -3.74
CA THR A 151 9.53 6.00 -5.00
C THR A 151 8.18 5.29 -4.84
N PHE A 152 8.15 4.12 -4.19
CA PHE A 152 6.88 3.42 -3.93
C PHE A 152 6.00 4.16 -2.93
N SER A 153 6.58 4.82 -1.92
CA SER A 153 5.82 5.61 -0.95
C SER A 153 5.22 6.87 -1.60
N GLU A 154 5.98 7.60 -2.41
CA GLU A 154 5.48 8.73 -3.19
C GLU A 154 4.35 8.31 -4.15
N THR A 155 4.49 7.14 -4.80
CA THR A 155 3.47 6.58 -5.69
C THR A 155 2.18 6.26 -4.91
N TYR A 156 2.28 5.63 -3.74
CA TYR A 156 1.15 5.36 -2.83
C TYR A 156 0.44 6.64 -2.38
N LEU A 157 1.19 7.62 -1.87
CA LEU A 157 0.64 8.87 -1.34
C LEU A 157 -0.12 9.67 -2.42
N ARG A 158 0.40 9.72 -3.66
CA ARG A 158 -0.28 10.31 -4.81
C ARG A 158 -1.50 9.50 -5.27
N ALA A 159 -1.43 8.17 -5.18
CA ALA A 159 -2.56 7.31 -5.53
C ALA A 159 -3.74 7.47 -4.54
N VAL A 160 -3.47 7.69 -3.25
CA VAL A 160 -4.52 7.99 -2.25
C VAL A 160 -5.18 9.36 -2.52
N THR A 161 -4.45 10.35 -3.05
CA THR A 161 -5.07 11.59 -3.58
C THR A 161 -6.06 11.29 -4.71
N GLN A 162 -5.71 10.40 -5.65
CA GLN A 162 -6.61 9.96 -6.73
C GLN A 162 -7.82 9.16 -6.19
N GLU A 163 -7.64 8.39 -5.13
CA GLU A 163 -8.74 7.69 -4.44
C GLU A 163 -9.74 8.68 -3.81
N ALA A 164 -9.26 9.75 -3.17
CA ALA A 164 -10.12 10.80 -2.62
C ALA A 164 -10.96 11.47 -3.73
N HIS A 165 -10.40 11.70 -4.92
CA HIS A 165 -11.17 12.15 -6.09
C HIS A 165 -12.27 11.15 -6.48
N ASP A 166 -11.96 9.86 -6.54
CA ASP A 166 -12.94 8.82 -6.90
C ASP A 166 -14.06 8.67 -5.85
N ARG A 167 -13.71 8.85 -4.56
CA ARG A 167 -14.63 8.92 -3.43
C ARG A 167 -15.57 10.13 -3.55
N ALA A 168 -15.06 11.31 -3.88
CA ALA A 168 -15.87 12.52 -4.13
C ALA A 168 -16.79 12.37 -5.35
N GLU A 169 -16.29 11.80 -6.45
CA GLU A 169 -17.08 11.51 -7.67
C GLU A 169 -18.06 10.31 -7.51
N LYS A 170 -17.96 9.54 -6.42
CA LYS A 170 -18.64 8.26 -6.19
C LYS A 170 -18.40 7.25 -7.33
N LYS A 171 -17.21 7.29 -7.90
CA LYS A 171 -16.80 6.57 -9.10
C LYS A 171 -16.45 5.13 -8.78
N VAL A 172 -17.08 4.20 -9.50
CA VAL A 172 -16.78 2.77 -9.45
C VAL A 172 -16.14 2.36 -10.78
N ARG A 173 -14.88 1.93 -10.71
CA ARG A 173 -14.07 1.46 -11.86
C ARG A 173 -14.57 0.14 -12.45
N SER A 174 -13.96 -0.27 -13.56
CA SER A 174 -13.88 -1.67 -14.00
C SER A 174 -12.93 -2.48 -13.10
N ILE A 175 -12.94 -3.81 -13.24
CA ILE A 175 -12.01 -4.71 -12.53
C ILE A 175 -10.54 -4.39 -12.89
N GLU A 176 -10.26 -4.10 -14.17
CA GLU A 176 -8.91 -3.79 -14.67
C GLU A 176 -8.39 -2.44 -14.13
N GLU A 177 -9.16 -1.36 -14.29
CA GLU A 177 -8.80 -0.03 -13.77
C GLU A 177 -8.68 -0.02 -12.24
N TYR A 178 -9.52 -0.80 -11.54
CA TYR A 178 -9.44 -0.94 -10.09
C TYR A 178 -8.11 -1.58 -9.69
N MET A 179 -7.72 -2.70 -10.31
CA MET A 179 -6.45 -3.35 -9.99
C MET A 179 -5.22 -2.53 -10.46
N GLU A 180 -5.33 -1.63 -11.45
CA GLU A 180 -4.24 -0.68 -11.74
C GLU A 180 -4.05 0.30 -10.56
N LEU A 181 -5.13 0.94 -10.07
CA LEU A 181 -5.07 1.90 -8.95
C LEU A 181 -4.83 1.24 -7.57
N ARG A 182 -5.36 0.04 -7.34
CA ARG A 182 -5.31 -0.63 -6.03
C ARG A 182 -3.89 -1.10 -5.66
N ARG A 183 -3.07 -1.46 -6.65
CA ARG A 183 -1.64 -1.78 -6.48
C ARG A 183 -0.82 -0.64 -5.88
N ASP A 184 -1.23 0.60 -6.12
CA ASP A 184 -0.57 1.78 -5.57
C ASP A 184 -1.26 2.29 -4.29
N THR A 185 -2.60 2.33 -4.22
CA THR A 185 -3.34 2.78 -3.01
C THR A 185 -3.28 1.81 -1.83
N CYS A 186 -3.04 0.51 -2.00
CA CYS A 186 -3.07 -0.45 -0.89
C CYS A 186 -1.87 -0.40 0.08
N GLY A 187 -0.90 0.49 -0.14
CA GLY A 187 0.31 0.61 0.70
C GLY A 187 1.27 -0.60 0.65
N ALA A 188 0.93 -1.67 -0.06
CA ALA A 188 1.72 -2.90 -0.08
C ALA A 188 3.11 -2.72 -0.74
N ARG A 189 3.21 -1.95 -1.82
CA ARG A 189 4.48 -1.74 -2.54
C ARG A 189 5.63 -1.22 -1.67
N PRO A 190 5.51 -0.08 -0.95
CA PRO A 190 6.58 0.36 -0.04
C PRO A 190 6.73 -0.53 1.20
N THR A 191 5.64 -1.13 1.68
CA THR A 191 5.66 -2.09 2.81
C THR A 191 6.49 -3.33 2.51
N LEU A 192 6.42 -3.86 1.29
CA LEU A 192 7.25 -4.96 0.80
C LEU A 192 8.68 -4.50 0.46
N ALA A 193 8.87 -3.28 -0.07
CA ALA A 193 10.19 -2.72 -0.32
C ALA A 193 11.03 -2.52 0.98
N LEU A 194 10.38 -2.31 2.13
CA LEU A 194 11.07 -2.29 3.43
C LEU A 194 11.80 -3.62 3.72
N ILE A 195 11.31 -4.77 3.21
CA ILE A 195 11.92 -6.09 3.43
C ILE A 195 13.38 -6.10 2.93
N GLU A 196 13.71 -5.37 1.87
CA GLU A 196 15.08 -5.28 1.33
C GLU A 196 16.11 -4.68 2.32
N PHE A 197 15.66 -3.93 3.32
CA PHE A 197 16.57 -3.17 4.19
C PHE A 197 17.41 -4.16 5.02
N GLY A 198 18.73 -4.02 4.92
CA GLY A 198 19.70 -4.90 5.58
C GLY A 198 19.89 -6.26 4.89
N LEU A 199 19.37 -6.45 3.68
CA LEU A 199 19.68 -7.59 2.79
C LEU A 199 20.65 -7.19 1.67
N ASP A 200 20.86 -5.88 1.45
CA ASP A 200 21.79 -5.30 0.47
C ASP A 200 21.65 -5.85 -0.97
N LEU A 201 20.42 -6.24 -1.35
CA LEU A 201 20.11 -6.81 -2.67
C LEU A 201 20.48 -5.82 -3.80
N PRO A 202 21.29 -6.24 -4.79
CA PRO A 202 21.68 -5.39 -5.91
C PRO A 202 20.52 -5.21 -6.91
N GLU A 203 20.65 -4.22 -7.78
CA GLU A 203 19.61 -3.90 -8.77
C GLU A 203 19.34 -5.08 -9.72
N GLU A 204 20.36 -5.84 -10.12
CA GLU A 204 20.24 -7.04 -10.98
C GLU A 204 19.42 -8.18 -10.34
N VAL A 205 19.34 -8.25 -9.01
CA VAL A 205 18.46 -9.18 -8.28
C VAL A 205 17.06 -8.60 -8.22
N THR A 206 16.90 -7.37 -7.71
CA THR A 206 15.57 -6.77 -7.50
C THR A 206 14.80 -6.48 -8.79
N SER A 207 15.50 -6.23 -9.91
CA SER A 207 14.90 -6.03 -11.24
C SER A 207 14.75 -7.32 -12.06
N HIS A 208 15.25 -8.46 -11.56
CA HIS A 208 15.14 -9.74 -12.27
C HIS A 208 13.65 -10.08 -12.50
N PRO A 209 13.24 -10.50 -13.72
CA PRO A 209 11.82 -10.67 -14.04
C PRO A 209 11.05 -11.59 -13.09
N VAL A 210 11.70 -12.63 -12.53
CA VAL A 210 11.08 -13.54 -11.54
C VAL A 210 10.85 -12.82 -10.20
N MET A 211 11.80 -12.01 -9.73
CA MET A 211 11.68 -11.28 -8.46
C MET A 211 10.61 -10.18 -8.55
N ALA A 212 10.59 -9.43 -9.66
CA ALA A 212 9.54 -8.46 -9.94
C ALA A 212 8.16 -9.12 -10.07
N SER A 213 8.10 -10.33 -10.65
CA SER A 213 6.87 -11.12 -10.78
C SER A 213 6.33 -11.61 -9.43
N LEU A 214 7.20 -12.14 -8.56
CA LEU A 214 6.85 -12.51 -7.18
C LEU A 214 6.36 -11.29 -6.37
N PHE A 215 6.98 -10.12 -6.56
CA PHE A 215 6.58 -8.86 -5.91
C PHE A 215 5.19 -8.36 -6.37
N ASP A 216 4.95 -8.23 -7.69
CA ASP A 216 3.63 -7.81 -8.22
C ASP A 216 2.54 -8.84 -7.81
N CYS A 217 2.85 -10.15 -7.78
CA CYS A 217 1.92 -11.16 -7.25
C CYS A 217 1.67 -11.02 -5.75
N ALA A 218 2.68 -10.68 -4.94
CA ALA A 218 2.50 -10.48 -3.51
C ALA A 218 1.62 -9.26 -3.21
N VAL A 219 1.76 -8.17 -3.98
CA VAL A 219 0.85 -7.02 -3.92
C VAL A 219 -0.59 -7.45 -4.22
N ASP A 220 -0.83 -8.16 -5.32
CA ASP A 220 -2.17 -8.60 -5.71
C ASP A 220 -2.81 -9.56 -4.69
N LEU A 221 -2.01 -10.45 -4.07
CA LEU A 221 -2.47 -11.34 -3.00
C LEU A 221 -2.82 -10.57 -1.71
N ILE A 222 -2.04 -9.57 -1.33
CA ILE A 222 -2.33 -8.70 -0.17
C ILE A 222 -3.63 -7.92 -0.40
N ILE A 223 -3.87 -7.42 -1.61
CA ILE A 223 -5.12 -6.76 -2.00
C ILE A 223 -6.31 -7.71 -1.85
N CYS A 224 -6.25 -8.91 -2.44
CA CYS A 224 -7.35 -9.88 -2.36
C CYS A 224 -7.73 -10.22 -0.91
N VAL A 225 -6.73 -10.41 -0.05
CA VAL A 225 -6.95 -10.69 1.39
C VAL A 225 -7.51 -9.47 2.12
N ASN A 226 -6.96 -8.27 1.87
CA ASN A 226 -7.40 -7.05 2.54
C ASN A 226 -8.87 -6.75 2.19
N ASP A 227 -9.17 -6.65 0.90
CA ASP A 227 -10.50 -6.30 0.38
C ASP A 227 -11.58 -7.30 0.83
N MET A 228 -11.28 -8.61 0.86
CA MET A 228 -12.22 -9.62 1.33
C MET A 228 -12.63 -9.40 2.80
N HIS A 229 -11.66 -9.11 3.66
CA HIS A 229 -11.93 -8.88 5.08
C HIS A 229 -12.52 -7.48 5.34
N SER A 230 -12.09 -6.48 4.58
CA SER A 230 -12.45 -5.07 4.80
C SER A 230 -13.83 -4.70 4.27
N TYR A 231 -14.37 -5.44 3.29
CA TYR A 231 -15.62 -5.10 2.59
C TYR A 231 -16.79 -4.78 3.53
N VAL A 232 -16.95 -5.50 4.65
CA VAL A 232 -18.06 -5.25 5.58
C VAL A 232 -17.90 -3.94 6.36
N ARG A 233 -16.65 -3.55 6.73
CA ARG A 233 -16.36 -2.20 7.27
C ARG A 233 -16.70 -1.17 6.21
N GLU A 234 -16.09 -1.28 5.03
CA GLU A 234 -16.15 -0.30 3.95
C GLU A 234 -17.57 -0.11 3.39
N TYR A 235 -18.37 -1.17 3.32
CA TYR A 235 -19.78 -1.08 2.95
C TYR A 235 -20.58 -0.32 4.01
N SER A 236 -20.29 -0.56 5.30
CA SER A 236 -21.01 0.10 6.41
C SER A 236 -20.71 1.59 6.54
N CYS A 237 -19.52 2.06 6.15
CA CYS A 237 -19.14 3.47 6.13
C CYS A 237 -19.22 4.15 4.74
N GLY A 238 -19.64 3.43 3.69
CA GLY A 238 -19.82 3.98 2.34
C GLY A 238 -18.56 4.07 1.47
N LEU A 239 -17.45 3.47 1.90
CA LEU A 239 -16.16 3.45 1.19
C LEU A 239 -16.03 2.28 0.19
N ALA A 240 -16.95 1.32 0.18
CA ALA A 240 -16.88 0.09 -0.65
C ALA A 240 -16.80 0.31 -2.18
N ASN A 241 -16.89 1.54 -2.69
CA ASN A 241 -16.54 1.85 -4.07
C ASN A 241 -15.07 1.52 -4.40
N HIS A 242 -14.18 1.55 -3.40
CA HIS A 242 -12.76 1.24 -3.54
C HIS A 242 -12.38 -0.17 -3.02
N ASN A 243 -13.24 -1.15 -3.24
CA ASN A 243 -13.02 -2.56 -2.89
C ASN A 243 -13.34 -3.46 -4.08
N ILE A 244 -12.48 -4.45 -4.40
CA ILE A 244 -12.59 -5.34 -5.58
C ILE A 244 -13.97 -6.02 -5.74
N LEU A 245 -14.69 -6.30 -4.65
CA LEU A 245 -16.00 -6.98 -4.72
C LEU A 245 -17.06 -6.10 -5.41
N THR A 246 -16.93 -4.77 -5.34
CA THR A 246 -17.87 -3.83 -5.99
C THR A 246 -17.76 -3.80 -7.52
N PRO A 247 -16.58 -3.64 -8.16
CA PRO A 247 -16.45 -3.81 -9.61
C PRO A 247 -16.75 -5.25 -10.06
N ILE A 248 -16.44 -6.31 -9.29
CA ILE A 248 -16.84 -7.67 -9.66
C ILE A 248 -18.38 -7.79 -9.75
N MET A 249 -19.12 -7.38 -8.71
CA MET A 249 -20.59 -7.41 -8.72
C MET A 249 -21.16 -6.60 -9.90
N LYS A 250 -20.60 -5.40 -10.16
CA LYS A 250 -21.06 -4.47 -11.21
C LYS A 250 -20.76 -4.96 -12.63
N GLU A 251 -19.54 -5.42 -12.89
CA GLU A 251 -19.06 -5.77 -14.24
C GLU A 251 -19.55 -7.14 -14.68
N HIS A 252 -19.72 -8.09 -13.75
CA HIS A 252 -20.21 -9.43 -14.06
C HIS A 252 -21.69 -9.65 -13.71
N ASN A 253 -22.38 -8.64 -13.16
CA ASN A 253 -23.77 -8.72 -12.68
C ASN A 253 -23.97 -9.91 -11.71
N LEU A 254 -23.17 -9.91 -10.64
CA LEU A 254 -23.13 -10.95 -9.60
C LEU A 254 -23.63 -10.41 -8.26
N GLY A 255 -24.17 -11.29 -7.41
CA GLY A 255 -24.36 -11.00 -5.98
C GLY A 255 -23.07 -11.23 -5.18
N LEU A 256 -23.04 -10.71 -3.95
CA LEU A 256 -21.83 -10.70 -3.12
C LEU A 256 -21.20 -12.09 -2.90
N GLN A 257 -21.99 -13.16 -2.72
CA GLN A 257 -21.43 -14.51 -2.58
C GLN A 257 -20.73 -14.96 -3.87
N GLU A 258 -21.34 -14.72 -5.02
CA GLU A 258 -20.78 -15.11 -6.32
C GLU A 258 -19.53 -14.29 -6.66
N SER A 259 -19.43 -13.04 -6.16
CA SER A 259 -18.22 -12.22 -6.21
C SER A 259 -17.13 -12.66 -5.24
N LEU A 260 -17.48 -13.17 -4.05
CA LEU A 260 -16.54 -13.81 -3.12
C LEU A 260 -15.99 -15.12 -3.72
N ASP A 261 -16.84 -15.93 -4.34
CA ASP A 261 -16.47 -17.17 -5.02
C ASP A 261 -15.57 -16.89 -6.25
N TRP A 262 -15.83 -15.78 -6.97
CA TRP A 262 -14.98 -15.26 -8.04
C TRP A 262 -13.61 -14.83 -7.49
N LEU A 263 -13.58 -14.08 -6.38
CA LEU A 263 -12.34 -13.60 -5.77
C LEU A 263 -11.46 -14.77 -5.33
N GLY A 264 -12.02 -15.78 -4.66
CA GLY A 264 -11.30 -17.02 -4.33
C GLY A 264 -10.77 -17.76 -5.57
N SER A 265 -11.51 -17.74 -6.67
CA SER A 265 -11.09 -18.32 -7.95
C SER A 265 -9.95 -17.52 -8.63
N TYR A 266 -9.93 -16.20 -8.45
CA TYR A 266 -8.86 -15.30 -8.94
C TYR A 266 -7.58 -15.45 -8.10
N THR A 267 -7.70 -15.41 -6.76
CA THR A 267 -6.56 -15.59 -5.84
C THR A 267 -5.89 -16.94 -6.01
N ALA A 268 -6.64 -18.02 -6.30
CA ALA A 268 -6.06 -19.33 -6.60
C ALA A 268 -5.08 -19.31 -7.79
N VAL A 269 -5.36 -18.50 -8.84
CA VAL A 269 -4.47 -18.33 -10.00
C VAL A 269 -3.23 -17.52 -9.63
N LEU A 270 -3.37 -16.50 -8.75
CA LEU A 270 -2.22 -15.75 -8.23
C LEU A 270 -1.30 -16.63 -7.38
N ILE A 271 -1.84 -17.57 -6.60
CA ILE A 271 -1.05 -18.55 -5.83
C ILE A 271 -0.35 -19.53 -6.77
N GLU A 272 -1.06 -20.11 -7.74
CA GLU A 272 -0.47 -21.01 -8.75
C GLU A 272 0.70 -20.32 -9.48
N LYS A 273 0.52 -19.05 -9.86
CA LYS A 273 1.58 -18.22 -10.46
C LYS A 273 2.75 -17.97 -9.51
N PHE A 274 2.50 -17.55 -8.28
CA PHE A 274 3.57 -17.27 -7.31
C PHE A 274 4.43 -18.51 -7.07
N MET A 275 3.80 -19.67 -6.82
CA MET A 275 4.51 -20.94 -6.65
C MET A 275 5.31 -21.34 -7.91
N THR A 276 4.72 -21.16 -9.10
CA THR A 276 5.39 -21.43 -10.39
C THR A 276 6.61 -20.53 -10.63
N ASP A 277 6.62 -19.32 -10.09
CA ASP A 277 7.76 -18.40 -10.18
C ASP A 277 8.84 -18.68 -9.12
N LEU A 278 8.50 -19.28 -7.96
CA LEU A 278 9.49 -19.79 -7.00
C LEU A 278 10.39 -20.87 -7.64
N ASP A 279 9.80 -21.82 -8.37
CA ASP A 279 10.53 -22.88 -9.09
C ASP A 279 11.47 -22.37 -10.20
N ARG A 280 11.52 -21.04 -10.42
CA ARG A 280 12.28 -20.36 -11.48
C ARG A 280 13.27 -19.32 -10.97
N ILE A 281 13.43 -19.20 -9.66
CA ILE A 281 14.44 -18.31 -9.06
C ILE A 281 15.83 -18.81 -9.48
N PRO A 282 16.67 -17.98 -10.15
CA PRO A 282 18.05 -18.36 -10.43
C PRO A 282 18.91 -18.25 -9.16
N SER A 283 20.07 -18.90 -9.16
CA SER A 283 21.11 -18.63 -8.15
C SER A 283 21.96 -17.43 -8.59
N TRP A 284 22.21 -16.51 -7.66
CA TRP A 284 23.22 -15.45 -7.75
C TRP A 284 24.48 -15.78 -6.93
N GLY A 285 24.50 -16.95 -6.28
CA GLY A 285 25.58 -17.46 -5.45
C GLY A 285 25.18 -17.49 -3.96
N PRO A 286 25.72 -18.42 -3.14
CA PRO A 286 25.12 -18.80 -1.87
C PRO A 286 24.81 -17.65 -0.90
N GLU A 287 25.73 -16.69 -0.74
CA GLU A 287 25.55 -15.54 0.16
C GLU A 287 24.41 -14.59 -0.29
N MET A 288 24.18 -14.49 -1.61
CA MET A 288 23.07 -13.70 -2.17
C MET A 288 21.77 -14.51 -2.16
N ASP A 289 21.85 -15.82 -2.39
CA ASP A 289 20.70 -16.72 -2.36
C ASP A 289 20.04 -16.77 -0.97
N ASP A 290 20.82 -16.74 0.12
CA ASP A 290 20.29 -16.60 1.49
C ASP A 290 19.55 -15.26 1.73
N CYS A 291 20.08 -14.14 1.17
CA CYS A 291 19.41 -12.84 1.22
C CYS A 291 18.12 -12.82 0.37
N VAL A 292 18.14 -13.43 -0.80
CA VAL A 292 16.98 -13.60 -1.70
C VAL A 292 15.90 -14.44 -1.03
N GLN A 293 16.27 -15.58 -0.43
CA GLN A 293 15.34 -16.43 0.32
C GLN A 293 14.73 -15.66 1.51
N THR A 294 15.52 -14.88 2.24
CA THR A 294 15.03 -14.03 3.35
C THR A 294 14.01 -12.99 2.87
N TYR A 295 14.20 -12.43 1.66
CA TYR A 295 13.25 -11.51 1.04
C TYR A 295 11.94 -12.21 0.62
N ILE A 296 12.04 -13.37 -0.03
CA ILE A 296 10.89 -14.18 -0.46
C ILE A 296 10.06 -14.67 0.74
N ASP A 297 10.71 -15.14 1.81
CA ASP A 297 10.03 -15.46 3.07
C ASP A 297 9.33 -14.25 3.67
N GLY A 298 9.88 -13.03 3.45
CA GLY A 298 9.23 -11.78 3.79
C GLY A 298 7.95 -11.55 2.98
N LEU A 299 7.98 -11.74 1.66
CA LEU A 299 6.78 -11.66 0.81
C LEU A 299 5.71 -12.67 1.29
N GLY A 300 6.13 -13.91 1.53
CA GLY A 300 5.27 -15.02 1.93
C GLY A 300 4.61 -14.86 3.31
N GLN A 301 5.38 -14.36 4.28
CA GLN A 301 4.87 -13.99 5.61
C GLN A 301 4.02 -12.71 5.59
N TRP A 302 4.22 -11.79 4.64
CA TRP A 302 3.35 -10.63 4.47
C TRP A 302 1.91 -11.01 4.10
N ILE A 303 1.76 -11.89 3.12
CA ILE A 303 0.46 -12.39 2.65
C ILE A 303 -0.27 -13.14 3.78
N ARG A 304 0.43 -14.04 4.48
CA ARG A 304 -0.14 -14.81 5.60
C ARG A 304 -0.44 -13.92 6.81
N GLY A 305 0.49 -13.09 7.25
CA GLY A 305 0.33 -12.25 8.43
C GLY A 305 -0.77 -11.20 8.29
N ASN A 306 -1.08 -10.76 7.07
CA ASN A 306 -2.25 -9.93 6.75
C ASN A 306 -3.58 -10.66 6.97
N ASP A 307 -3.70 -11.92 6.55
CA ASP A 307 -4.89 -12.79 6.77
C ASP A 307 -5.09 -13.10 8.26
N ASP A 308 -4.01 -13.50 8.95
CA ASP A 308 -4.01 -13.73 10.40
C ASP A 308 -4.43 -12.47 11.18
N TRP A 309 -3.79 -11.33 10.91
CA TRP A 309 -4.10 -10.05 11.57
C TRP A 309 -5.51 -9.54 11.25
N SER A 310 -6.01 -9.74 10.02
CA SER A 310 -7.37 -9.35 9.65
C SER A 310 -8.43 -10.09 10.49
N CYS A 311 -8.11 -11.30 10.96
CA CYS A 311 -8.96 -12.10 11.84
C CYS A 311 -8.69 -11.91 13.35
N GLU A 312 -7.48 -11.51 13.74
CA GLU A 312 -7.09 -11.34 15.15
C GLU A 312 -7.23 -9.91 15.68
N SER A 313 -7.17 -8.91 14.80
CA SER A 313 -7.44 -7.52 15.14
C SER A 313 -8.94 -7.22 15.17
N LYS A 314 -9.32 -6.07 15.74
CA LYS A 314 -10.70 -5.63 15.78
C LYS A 314 -11.11 -4.74 14.59
N ARG A 315 -10.19 -4.45 13.65
CA ARG A 315 -10.40 -3.47 12.57
C ARG A 315 -11.59 -3.82 11.68
N TYR A 316 -11.68 -5.08 11.27
CA TYR A 316 -12.70 -5.55 10.33
C TYR A 316 -13.85 -6.28 11.03
N HIS A 317 -13.51 -7.25 11.88
CA HIS A 317 -14.49 -8.19 12.46
C HIS A 317 -14.82 -7.94 13.93
N GLY A 318 -14.26 -6.89 14.55
CA GLY A 318 -14.51 -6.57 15.95
C GLY A 318 -14.05 -7.67 16.91
N ASN A 319 -14.97 -8.27 17.67
CA ASN A 319 -14.67 -9.43 18.53
C ASN A 319 -14.92 -10.78 17.80
N GLU A 320 -15.50 -10.77 16.60
CA GLU A 320 -15.96 -11.98 15.89
C GLU A 320 -14.86 -12.61 15.02
N GLY A 321 -13.73 -11.93 14.81
CA GLY A 321 -12.74 -12.30 13.80
C GLY A 321 -12.19 -13.73 13.91
N LEU A 322 -11.93 -14.22 15.12
CA LEU A 322 -11.53 -15.61 15.34
C LEU A 322 -12.64 -16.61 14.95
N ARG A 323 -13.91 -16.32 15.27
CA ARG A 323 -15.03 -17.15 14.83
C ARG A 323 -15.20 -17.08 13.31
N ILE A 324 -15.03 -15.91 12.71
CA ILE A 324 -15.14 -15.72 11.25
C ILE A 324 -13.99 -16.43 10.52
N ARG A 325 -12.78 -16.49 11.08
CA ARG A 325 -11.70 -17.34 10.57
C ARG A 325 -12.08 -18.82 10.60
N ASP A 326 -12.56 -19.29 11.75
CA ASP A 326 -12.77 -20.73 12.00
C ASP A 326 -14.05 -21.27 11.34
N THR A 327 -15.11 -20.46 11.18
CA THR A 327 -16.36 -20.86 10.50
C THR A 327 -16.45 -20.38 9.05
N ARG A 328 -15.61 -19.42 8.63
CA ARG A 328 -15.70 -18.66 7.37
C ARG A 328 -17.03 -17.93 7.13
N VAL A 329 -17.94 -17.87 8.11
CA VAL A 329 -19.27 -17.22 7.98
C VAL A 329 -19.30 -15.82 8.58
N VAL A 330 -19.54 -14.82 7.72
CA VAL A 330 -19.73 -13.40 8.06
C VAL A 330 -21.17 -12.97 7.78
N CYS A 331 -21.73 -12.08 8.62
CA CYS A 331 -23.08 -11.55 8.46
C CYS A 331 -22.99 -10.07 8.03
N LEU A 332 -23.58 -9.71 6.89
CA LEU A 332 -23.57 -8.31 6.44
C LEU A 332 -24.67 -7.51 7.16
N ALA A 333 -24.34 -7.05 8.37
CA ALA A 333 -25.21 -6.26 9.21
C ALA A 333 -24.90 -4.76 9.04
N TRP A 334 -25.80 -4.02 8.38
CA TRP A 334 -25.73 -2.55 8.33
C TRP A 334 -25.91 -1.98 9.75
N LYS A 335 -24.86 -1.35 10.28
CA LYS A 335 -24.81 -0.78 11.64
C LYS A 335 -24.43 0.71 11.58
N PRO A 336 -25.39 1.63 11.37
CA PRO A 336 -25.12 3.05 11.16
C PRO A 336 -24.52 3.77 12.37
N ASP A 337 -24.71 3.25 13.58
CA ASP A 337 -24.30 3.91 14.84
C ASP A 337 -23.00 3.35 15.45
N ASN A 338 -22.35 2.38 14.79
CA ASN A 338 -21.15 1.72 15.33
C ASN A 338 -19.82 2.43 14.98
N TYR A 339 -19.84 3.34 14.01
CA TYR A 339 -18.66 4.06 13.51
C TYR A 339 -18.86 5.58 13.68
N ALA A 340 -17.74 6.32 13.74
CA ALA A 340 -17.78 7.76 13.94
C ALA A 340 -18.50 8.45 12.76
N LYS A 341 -19.43 9.36 13.09
CA LYS A 341 -20.02 10.29 12.11
C LYS A 341 -19.00 11.39 11.81
N MET A 342 -19.15 12.14 10.71
CA MET A 342 -18.25 13.27 10.42
C MET A 342 -18.18 14.31 11.56
N GLU A 343 -19.26 14.47 12.33
CA GLU A 343 -19.36 15.34 13.52
C GLU A 343 -18.66 14.76 14.78
N ASP A 344 -18.26 13.49 14.73
CA ASP A 344 -17.59 12.71 15.78
C ASP A 344 -16.20 12.26 15.27
N SER A 345 -15.64 13.00 14.31
CA SER A 345 -14.38 12.69 13.65
C SER A 345 -13.27 12.51 14.68
N SER A 346 -12.64 11.34 14.64
CA SER A 346 -11.66 10.91 15.63
C SER A 346 -10.33 11.65 15.54
N VAL A 347 -10.14 12.45 14.48
CA VAL A 347 -8.93 13.20 14.14
C VAL A 347 -9.06 14.63 14.66
N VAL A 348 -8.04 15.12 15.36
CA VAL A 348 -7.97 16.55 15.75
C VAL A 348 -7.80 17.37 14.47
N ASN A 349 -8.61 18.44 14.30
CA ASN A 349 -8.65 19.35 13.12
C ASN A 349 -7.40 19.28 12.23
N VAL A 350 -7.51 18.59 11.09
CA VAL A 350 -6.37 18.22 10.22
C VAL A 350 -5.48 19.42 9.85
N LEU A 351 -6.05 20.63 9.78
CA LEU A 351 -5.34 21.86 9.41
C LEU A 351 -5.52 23.05 10.38
N ASP A 352 -6.18 22.92 11.54
CA ASP A 352 -6.30 24.06 12.48
C ASP A 352 -6.42 23.72 13.97
N GLU A 353 -5.29 23.87 14.67
CA GLU A 353 -5.29 24.50 15.99
C GLU A 353 -4.03 25.39 16.17
N SER A 354 -3.71 26.21 15.15
CA SER A 354 -2.64 27.23 15.27
C SER A 354 -2.76 28.43 14.32
N CYS A 355 -3.67 28.44 13.35
CA CYS A 355 -3.65 29.47 12.29
C CYS A 355 -4.35 30.77 12.71
N ALA A 356 -5.37 30.68 13.56
CA ALA A 356 -6.18 31.83 14.01
C ALA A 356 -5.42 32.87 14.88
N ALA A 357 -4.22 32.57 15.36
CA ALA A 357 -3.52 33.36 16.38
C ALA A 357 -2.44 34.33 15.83
N SER A 358 -2.21 34.42 14.51
CA SER A 358 -1.12 35.24 13.95
C SER A 358 -1.49 36.14 12.77
N SER A 359 -2.76 36.17 12.34
CA SER A 359 -3.26 37.10 11.32
C SER A 359 -3.63 38.50 11.88
N ALA A 360 -3.57 38.68 13.21
CA ALA A 360 -4.10 39.86 13.90
C ALA A 360 -3.15 41.08 14.00
N PHE A 361 -1.97 41.05 13.36
CA PHE A 361 -1.08 42.21 13.25
C PHE A 361 -0.35 42.21 11.90
N LEU A 362 -0.84 42.99 10.92
CA LEU A 362 -0.06 43.67 9.86
C LEU A 362 -0.99 44.43 8.87
N THR A 363 -1.66 45.48 9.33
CA THR A 363 -2.30 46.47 8.44
C THR A 363 -1.31 47.62 8.17
N PRO A 364 -0.72 47.75 6.98
CA PRO A 364 0.13 48.89 6.64
C PRO A 364 -0.73 50.16 6.45
N PRO A 365 -0.33 51.33 6.98
CA PRO A 365 -1.06 52.57 6.77
C PRO A 365 -0.91 53.06 5.32
N SER A 366 -2.01 53.57 4.75
CA SER A 366 -2.04 54.14 3.41
C SER A 366 -1.25 55.44 3.29
N LEU A 367 -0.47 55.59 2.22
CA LEU A 367 0.26 56.82 1.89
C LEU A 367 -0.69 57.97 1.53
N SER A 368 -0.62 59.08 2.28
CA SER A 368 -1.16 60.38 1.86
C SER A 368 -0.25 61.53 2.29
N SER A 369 0.32 62.23 1.31
CA SER A 369 0.87 63.60 1.36
C SER A 369 1.56 64.07 2.66
N ALA A 370 2.89 64.18 2.62
CA ALA A 370 3.65 64.89 3.67
C ALA A 370 3.43 66.41 3.63
N SER A 371 3.36 67.06 4.79
CA SER A 371 3.55 68.51 4.92
C SER A 371 4.23 68.90 6.25
N ALA A 372 5.21 69.80 6.13
CA ALA A 372 5.72 70.76 7.12
C ALA A 372 5.71 70.42 8.65
N SER A 373 6.88 69.98 9.14
CA SER A 373 7.70 70.71 10.15
C SER A 373 7.32 70.84 11.65
N SER A 374 8.39 70.76 12.46
CA SER A 374 8.67 71.56 13.67
C SER A 374 8.19 71.07 15.05
N SER A 375 8.85 71.61 16.09
CA SER A 375 8.83 71.27 17.53
C SER A 375 9.25 69.81 17.87
N SER A 376 10.28 69.48 18.66
CA SER A 376 11.11 70.08 19.72
C SER A 376 10.77 69.62 21.14
N SER A 377 11.82 69.44 21.96
CA SER A 377 11.80 69.26 23.44
C SER A 377 11.07 68.02 24.00
N SER A 378 11.53 67.39 25.09
CA SER A 378 12.83 67.43 25.79
C SER A 378 12.88 66.30 26.85
N SER A 379 14.03 66.12 27.53
CA SER A 379 14.17 65.80 28.97
C SER A 379 13.35 64.65 29.60
N SER A 380 13.90 63.72 30.39
CA SER A 380 15.24 63.67 31.00
C SER A 380 15.48 62.32 31.72
N SER A 381 16.76 62.01 32.00
CA SER A 381 17.36 61.52 33.28
C SER A 381 16.62 60.45 34.14
N SER A 382 17.25 59.49 34.83
CA SER A 382 18.66 59.20 35.23
C SER A 382 18.66 57.97 36.18
N SER A 383 19.71 57.19 36.51
CA SER A 383 21.12 57.02 36.09
C SER A 383 21.81 55.92 36.94
N PHE A 384 23.06 55.52 36.61
CA PHE A 384 24.05 54.78 37.47
C PHE A 384 23.72 53.29 37.81
N ILE A 385 24.63 52.34 38.16
CA ILE A 385 26.11 52.18 38.27
C ILE A 385 26.39 50.64 38.40
N SER A 386 27.51 49.97 38.07
CA SER A 386 28.62 50.15 37.11
C SER A 386 29.47 48.86 37.02
N SER A 387 30.36 48.74 36.01
CA SER A 387 31.43 47.72 35.83
C SER A 387 32.58 47.85 36.88
N PRO A 388 33.72 47.08 36.89
CA PRO A 388 34.27 46.10 35.90
C PRO A 388 35.10 44.87 36.47
N ARG A 389 35.82 44.16 35.56
CA ARG A 389 37.08 43.36 35.70
C ARG A 389 37.07 41.84 36.03
N SER A 390 38.03 41.15 35.39
CA SER A 390 38.54 39.75 35.54
C SER A 390 39.77 39.70 36.51
N PRO A 391 40.65 38.65 36.65
CA PRO A 391 40.79 37.33 35.98
C PRO A 391 41.24 36.10 36.88
N SER A 392 41.65 34.97 36.24
CA SER A 392 42.54 33.87 36.73
C SER A 392 41.91 32.76 37.64
N SER A 393 42.45 31.53 37.85
CA SER A 393 43.74 30.89 37.46
C SER A 393 43.76 29.33 37.38
N ALA A 394 44.58 28.80 36.44
CA ALA A 394 45.57 27.67 36.47
C ALA A 394 45.39 26.26 37.12
N ARG A 395 45.81 25.20 36.36
CA ARG A 395 46.71 24.08 36.79
C ARG A 395 47.31 23.30 35.58
N THR A 396 48.33 22.44 35.81
CA THR A 396 49.27 21.80 34.84
C THR A 396 49.53 20.30 35.20
N PHE A 397 50.36 19.44 34.56
CA PHE A 397 51.70 19.52 33.89
C PHE A 397 51.98 18.29 32.95
N PHE A 398 53.19 18.19 32.37
CA PHE A 398 53.79 17.14 31.46
C PHE A 398 53.37 17.26 29.97
N SER A 399 54.24 17.35 28.93
CA SER A 399 55.65 16.90 28.63
C SER A 399 55.75 15.42 28.20
N GLU A 400 56.50 14.97 27.18
CA GLU A 400 57.63 15.51 26.35
C GLU A 400 57.35 15.25 24.83
N ASP A 401 57.62 16.15 23.87
CA ASP A 401 58.85 16.44 23.08
C ASP A 401 59.42 15.31 22.16
N GLN A 402 59.34 15.48 20.82
CA GLN A 402 60.51 15.71 19.93
C GLN A 402 60.15 15.97 18.44
N GLU A 403 60.89 16.91 17.82
CA GLU A 403 61.52 16.97 16.46
C GLU A 403 60.91 16.28 15.21
N ASN A 404 61.16 16.73 13.96
CA ASN A 404 61.50 18.04 13.36
C ASN A 404 61.38 17.92 11.80
N ASP A 405 61.62 19.01 11.07
CA ASP A 405 61.84 19.09 9.60
C ASP A 405 60.63 18.77 8.68
N GLY A 406 60.35 19.48 7.58
CA GLY A 406 60.84 20.79 7.13
C GLY A 406 61.31 20.83 5.67
N GLU A 407 60.45 21.28 4.74
CA GLU A 407 60.89 21.98 3.52
C GLU A 407 59.75 22.80 2.87
N ALA A 408 60.04 23.59 1.82
CA ALA A 408 59.35 24.85 1.53
C ALA A 408 58.55 24.95 0.21
N LEU A 409 57.70 25.99 0.14
CA LEU A 409 57.00 26.48 -1.06
C LEU A 409 57.96 27.21 -2.02
N PRO A 410 57.60 27.34 -3.31
CA PRO A 410 56.97 28.59 -3.80
C PRO A 410 55.71 28.31 -4.67
N ALA A 411 54.64 29.12 -4.65
CA ALA A 411 54.48 30.46 -5.23
C ALA A 411 54.86 30.54 -6.72
N GLY A 412 53.97 30.90 -7.67
CA GLY A 412 52.56 31.33 -7.57
C GLY A 412 52.02 31.77 -8.95
N ILE A 413 51.25 32.88 -8.98
CA ILE A 413 50.74 33.61 -10.17
C ILE A 413 49.40 33.12 -10.78
N VAL A 414 48.47 34.08 -10.82
CA VAL A 414 47.19 34.18 -11.54
C VAL A 414 47.23 35.63 -12.09
N PRO A 415 46.89 35.97 -13.37
CA PRO A 415 45.46 36.18 -13.70
C PRO A 415 45.04 36.15 -15.20
N LEU A 416 43.77 36.55 -15.39
CA LEU A 416 43.13 37.14 -16.58
C LEU A 416 42.61 36.23 -17.72
N ALA A 417 41.29 36.04 -17.63
CA ALA A 417 40.28 35.83 -18.66
C ALA A 417 40.58 36.29 -20.11
N PHE A 418 39.99 35.54 -21.05
CA PHE A 418 39.49 36.06 -22.31
C PHE A 418 38.12 35.46 -22.64
N SER A 419 37.22 36.25 -23.23
CA SER A 419 35.92 35.81 -23.73
C SER A 419 35.94 35.61 -25.24
N THR A 420 35.37 34.50 -25.73
CA THR A 420 34.88 34.42 -27.12
C THR A 420 33.52 33.72 -27.15
N SER A 421 32.56 34.37 -27.82
CA SER A 421 31.28 33.76 -28.18
C SER A 421 31.45 32.85 -29.39
N SER A 422 30.77 31.71 -29.42
CA SER A 422 30.57 30.92 -30.64
C SER A 422 29.26 30.15 -30.55
N SER A 423 28.22 30.69 -31.18
CA SER A 423 26.91 30.05 -31.32
C SER A 423 26.98 28.92 -32.36
N GLN A 424 26.64 27.70 -31.96
CA GLN A 424 26.24 26.65 -32.89
C GLN A 424 24.89 26.06 -32.49
N THR A 425 23.94 26.12 -33.42
CA THR A 425 22.61 25.52 -33.30
C THR A 425 22.70 24.02 -33.55
N ALA A 426 22.64 23.21 -32.51
CA ALA A 426 22.49 21.76 -32.64
C ALA A 426 21.02 21.40 -32.89
N THR A 427 20.75 20.70 -33.98
CA THR A 427 19.40 20.20 -34.31
C THR A 427 19.06 18.99 -33.44
N SER A 428 18.00 19.08 -32.65
CA SER A 428 17.49 17.95 -31.86
C SER A 428 16.73 16.95 -32.74
N SER A 429 17.38 15.84 -33.10
CA SER A 429 16.71 14.68 -33.67
C SER A 429 16.00 13.88 -32.58
N SER A 430 14.77 13.42 -32.88
CA SER A 430 13.90 12.77 -31.92
C SER A 430 14.12 11.25 -31.84
N LEU A 431 14.41 10.76 -30.63
CA LEU A 431 14.29 9.38 -30.13
C LEU A 431 14.38 9.50 -28.58
N SER A 432 13.54 8.89 -27.75
CA SER A 432 12.87 7.59 -27.90
C SER A 432 11.59 7.43 -27.04
N SER A 433 10.50 8.13 -27.37
CA SER A 433 9.18 7.91 -26.73
C SER A 433 8.55 6.53 -27.05
N THR A 434 9.09 5.83 -28.06
CA THR A 434 8.58 4.54 -28.56
C THR A 434 8.88 3.34 -27.66
N SER A 435 9.92 3.39 -26.81
CA SER A 435 10.28 2.25 -25.93
C SER A 435 9.18 1.93 -24.92
N TRP A 436 8.75 2.93 -24.15
CA TRP A 436 7.70 2.81 -23.14
C TRP A 436 6.34 2.41 -23.75
N ALA A 437 6.00 2.96 -24.92
CA ALA A 437 4.79 2.60 -25.66
C ALA A 437 4.81 1.12 -26.08
N SER A 438 5.93 0.62 -26.62
CA SER A 438 6.09 -0.79 -26.99
C SER A 438 6.00 -1.71 -25.77
N ALA A 439 6.62 -1.36 -24.65
CA ALA A 439 6.51 -2.12 -23.41
C ALA A 439 5.06 -2.20 -22.90
N LYS A 440 4.32 -1.07 -22.86
CA LYS A 440 2.90 -1.07 -22.46
C LYS A 440 2.03 -1.86 -23.43
N ILE A 441 2.29 -1.80 -24.75
CA ILE A 441 1.58 -2.62 -25.76
C ILE A 441 1.86 -4.12 -25.60
N HIS A 442 3.08 -4.53 -25.25
CA HIS A 442 3.38 -5.93 -24.97
C HIS A 442 2.74 -6.42 -23.65
N ARG A 443 2.73 -5.61 -22.59
CA ARG A 443 2.04 -5.94 -21.33
C ARG A 443 0.52 -6.08 -21.53
N LEU A 444 -0.09 -5.15 -22.28
CA LEU A 444 -1.51 -5.21 -22.68
C LEU A 444 -1.85 -6.45 -23.54
N ARG A 445 -0.92 -6.92 -24.39
CA ARG A 445 -1.11 -8.15 -25.18
C ARG A 445 -1.01 -9.42 -24.32
N ALA A 446 -0.13 -9.45 -23.32
CA ALA A 446 -0.03 -10.57 -22.39
C ALA A 446 -1.32 -10.72 -21.56
N VAL A 447 -1.72 -9.66 -20.85
CA VAL A 447 -2.95 -9.63 -20.02
C VAL A 447 -4.19 -10.03 -20.83
N ARG A 448 -4.31 -9.52 -22.07
CA ARG A 448 -5.45 -9.84 -22.95
C ARG A 448 -5.47 -11.30 -23.43
N MET A 449 -4.32 -11.98 -23.53
CA MET A 449 -4.28 -13.43 -23.78
C MET A 449 -4.55 -14.24 -22.52
N GLU A 450 -4.11 -13.78 -21.35
CA GLU A 450 -4.39 -14.40 -20.06
C GLU A 450 -5.90 -14.39 -19.76
N VAL A 451 -6.58 -13.24 -19.91
CA VAL A 451 -8.06 -13.14 -19.74
C VAL A 451 -8.82 -14.02 -20.74
N ALA A 452 -8.36 -14.11 -22.00
CA ALA A 452 -8.96 -15.00 -22.99
C ALA A 452 -8.76 -16.50 -22.64
N THR A 453 -7.61 -16.85 -22.08
CA THR A 453 -7.30 -18.21 -21.61
C THR A 453 -8.09 -18.56 -20.35
N TRP A 454 -8.22 -17.62 -19.41
CA TRP A 454 -9.06 -17.72 -18.22
C TRP A 454 -10.52 -18.03 -18.58
N TRP A 455 -11.11 -17.30 -19.53
CA TRP A 455 -12.48 -17.57 -20.00
C TRP A 455 -12.62 -18.99 -20.59
N ALA A 456 -11.61 -19.47 -21.31
CA ALA A 456 -11.57 -20.82 -21.86
C ALA A 456 -11.41 -21.93 -20.80
N VAL A 457 -10.83 -21.62 -19.63
CA VAL A 457 -10.75 -22.55 -18.48
C VAL A 457 -12.04 -22.55 -17.66
N VAL A 458 -12.58 -21.37 -17.34
CA VAL A 458 -13.82 -21.19 -16.56
C VAL A 458 -15.01 -21.87 -17.27
N THR A 459 -15.20 -21.60 -18.57
CA THR A 459 -16.27 -22.22 -19.37
C THR A 459 -16.12 -23.73 -19.54
N ARG A 460 -14.94 -24.29 -19.27
CA ARG A 460 -14.66 -25.74 -19.28
C ARG A 460 -15.01 -26.41 -17.96
N LYS A 461 -14.71 -25.78 -16.81
CA LYS A 461 -15.07 -26.28 -15.46
C LYS A 461 -16.58 -26.24 -15.20
N ILE A 462 -17.31 -25.25 -15.75
CA ILE A 462 -18.77 -25.09 -15.53
C ILE A 462 -19.63 -26.17 -16.24
N ARG A 463 -19.05 -26.96 -17.16
CA ARG A 463 -19.79 -28.05 -17.83
C ARG A 463 -19.84 -29.33 -16.97
N HIS A 464 -20.88 -29.45 -16.14
CA HIS A 464 -21.14 -30.65 -15.33
C HIS A 464 -21.04 -31.98 -16.12
N PRO A 465 -20.45 -33.04 -15.52
CA PRO A 465 -20.43 -34.38 -16.10
C PRO A 465 -21.82 -35.03 -16.11
N LYS A 466 -22.21 -35.61 -17.25
CA LYS A 466 -23.50 -36.31 -17.43
C LYS A 466 -23.47 -37.73 -16.83
N ASN A 467 -23.65 -37.86 -15.52
CA ASN A 467 -23.88 -39.16 -14.89
C ASN A 467 -25.26 -39.75 -15.27
N LYS A 468 -25.34 -41.09 -15.34
CA LYS A 468 -26.43 -41.82 -15.99
C LYS A 468 -26.92 -43.00 -15.12
N LYS A 469 -28.24 -43.21 -15.10
CA LYS A 469 -29.02 -44.37 -14.63
C LYS A 469 -29.32 -44.53 -13.11
N HIS A 470 -30.58 -44.23 -12.80
CA HIS A 470 -31.57 -45.07 -12.11
C HIS A 470 -31.31 -45.66 -10.70
N ASN A 471 -32.20 -45.29 -9.77
CA ASN A 471 -33.33 -46.18 -9.44
C ASN A 471 -34.61 -45.36 -9.09
N LYS A 472 -35.77 -46.02 -8.97
CA LYS A 472 -37.08 -45.37 -8.73
C LYS A 472 -37.48 -45.36 -7.23
N PRO A 473 -38.28 -44.38 -6.76
CA PRO A 473 -38.80 -44.32 -5.40
C PRO A 473 -40.19 -44.98 -5.23
N PRO A 474 -40.63 -45.25 -4.00
CA PRO A 474 -42.05 -45.45 -3.65
C PRO A 474 -42.78 -44.11 -3.47
N THR A 475 -44.08 -44.09 -3.78
CA THR A 475 -44.99 -42.93 -3.60
C THR A 475 -45.74 -42.97 -2.28
N ILE A 476 -46.11 -41.81 -1.73
CA ILE A 476 -47.29 -41.59 -0.88
C ILE A 476 -47.79 -40.14 -1.07
N SER A 477 -49.04 -39.87 -0.71
CA SER A 477 -49.90 -38.81 -1.27
C SER A 477 -50.00 -37.49 -0.49
N CYS A 478 -50.34 -36.41 -1.20
CA CYS A 478 -50.77 -35.11 -0.67
C CYS A 478 -52.31 -34.94 -0.76
N PRO A 479 -52.92 -34.23 0.20
CA PRO A 479 -53.89 -33.17 -0.11
C PRO A 479 -53.68 -31.89 0.77
N SER A 480 -54.15 -30.67 0.45
CA SER A 480 -54.80 -30.12 -0.76
C SER A 480 -55.01 -28.60 -0.64
N GLN A 481 -54.97 -27.85 -1.75
CA GLN A 481 -55.60 -26.51 -1.98
C GLN A 481 -55.08 -25.33 -1.11
N SER A 482 -54.94 -24.09 -1.60
CA SER A 482 -55.91 -23.30 -2.38
C SER A 482 -55.27 -22.29 -3.36
N THR A 483 -56.09 -21.67 -4.22
CA THR A 483 -55.73 -20.76 -5.33
C THR A 483 -55.82 -19.26 -4.98
N PHE A 484 -55.19 -18.36 -5.78
CA PHE A 484 -55.92 -17.41 -6.66
C PHE A 484 -55.05 -16.51 -7.59
N THR A 485 -55.42 -16.48 -8.88
CA THR A 485 -55.22 -15.39 -9.89
C THR A 485 -53.80 -14.98 -10.40
N TYR A 486 -53.81 -14.05 -11.36
CA TYR A 486 -52.92 -13.99 -12.54
C TYR A 486 -52.91 -12.57 -13.17
N LEU A 487 -52.12 -12.35 -14.23
CA LEU A 487 -51.99 -11.13 -15.06
C LEU A 487 -51.15 -9.98 -14.43
N SER A 488 -50.34 -9.22 -15.18
CA SER A 488 -49.95 -9.32 -16.60
C SER A 488 -48.63 -8.58 -16.91
N SER A 489 -47.92 -9.05 -17.94
CA SER A 489 -46.85 -8.33 -18.66
C SER A 489 -47.10 -8.47 -20.16
N PRO A 490 -46.77 -7.45 -20.99
CA PRO A 490 -45.78 -7.75 -22.03
C PRO A 490 -44.89 -6.57 -22.47
N SER A 491 -43.63 -6.88 -22.74
CA SER A 491 -42.98 -6.51 -24.02
C SER A 491 -41.71 -7.34 -24.21
N GLN A 492 -41.35 -7.65 -25.46
CA GLN A 492 -40.22 -8.52 -25.80
C GLN A 492 -39.33 -7.86 -26.85
N TRP A 493 -38.02 -8.04 -26.71
CA TRP A 493 -37.11 -8.11 -27.86
C TRP A 493 -36.27 -9.38 -27.73
N ARG A 494 -36.36 -10.28 -28.72
CA ARG A 494 -35.52 -11.48 -28.83
C ARG A 494 -34.87 -11.52 -30.21
N LEU A 495 -33.56 -11.35 -30.26
CA LEU A 495 -32.76 -11.75 -31.42
C LEU A 495 -32.62 -13.28 -31.42
N LYS A 496 -32.98 -13.92 -32.53
CA LYS A 496 -32.68 -15.33 -32.79
C LYS A 496 -31.27 -15.45 -33.36
N LEU A 497 -30.45 -16.30 -32.77
CA LEU A 497 -29.30 -16.91 -33.46
C LEU A 497 -29.56 -18.40 -33.60
N SER A 498 -29.70 -18.85 -34.85
CA SER A 498 -29.92 -20.25 -35.22
C SER A 498 -28.69 -20.77 -35.96
N PHE A 499 -28.00 -21.75 -35.38
CA PHE A 499 -26.93 -22.48 -36.06
C PHE A 499 -27.44 -23.85 -36.54
N SER A 500 -27.41 -24.04 -37.86
CA SER A 500 -27.65 -25.34 -38.50
C SER A 500 -26.34 -26.14 -38.56
N PRO A 501 -26.32 -27.45 -38.24
CA PRO A 501 -25.16 -28.29 -38.45
C PRO A 501 -25.09 -28.79 -39.90
N THR A 502 -23.89 -28.77 -40.49
CA THR A 502 -23.57 -29.46 -41.74
C THR A 502 -22.61 -30.65 -41.48
N PRO A 503 -22.60 -31.69 -42.34
CA PRO A 503 -22.18 -33.03 -41.92
C PRO A 503 -20.70 -33.37 -42.15
N SER A 504 -20.29 -34.48 -41.54
CA SER A 504 -18.97 -35.11 -41.64
C SER A 504 -18.60 -35.61 -43.04
N HIS A 505 -17.31 -35.53 -43.37
CA HIS A 505 -16.67 -36.40 -44.37
C HIS A 505 -15.47 -37.14 -43.78
N THR A 506 -15.35 -38.43 -44.09
CA THR A 506 -14.26 -39.32 -43.69
C THR A 506 -13.25 -39.51 -44.82
N MET A 507 -11.95 -39.60 -44.52
CA MET A 507 -11.02 -40.41 -45.33
C MET A 507 -9.79 -40.89 -44.55
N ASP A 508 -9.36 -42.10 -44.86
CA ASP A 508 -8.13 -42.75 -44.38
C ASP A 508 -6.85 -42.13 -44.95
N ARG A 509 -5.73 -42.23 -44.20
CA ARG A 509 -4.67 -43.23 -44.53
C ARG A 509 -3.44 -43.24 -43.58
N LYS A 510 -3.34 -44.37 -42.84
CA LYS A 510 -2.17 -45.29 -42.72
C LYS A 510 -0.81 -44.84 -42.15
N LYS A 511 -0.22 -45.81 -41.42
CA LYS A 511 1.19 -46.03 -41.01
C LYS A 511 1.67 -45.18 -39.81
N SER A 512 2.02 -45.74 -38.64
CA SER A 512 2.97 -46.84 -38.25
C SER A 512 4.41 -46.32 -38.05
N PHE A 513 5.18 -46.74 -37.05
CA PHE A 513 4.98 -47.63 -35.88
C PHE A 513 6.04 -47.20 -34.82
N GLY A 514 5.86 -47.50 -33.52
CA GLY A 514 6.87 -47.10 -32.52
C GLY A 514 6.43 -47.30 -31.06
N ASP A 515 6.42 -48.55 -30.60
CA ASP A 515 6.24 -48.90 -29.19
C ASP A 515 7.48 -48.57 -28.35
N ILE A 516 7.32 -48.39 -27.03
CA ILE A 516 7.99 -49.22 -26.01
C ILE A 516 7.49 -48.89 -24.58
N SER A 517 7.13 -49.95 -23.85
CA SER A 517 6.95 -50.12 -22.39
C SER A 517 6.44 -48.97 -21.50
N PHE A 518 5.26 -49.21 -20.89
CA PHE A 518 5.06 -48.90 -19.46
C PHE A 518 6.03 -49.71 -18.58
N LEU A 519 6.35 -49.20 -17.40
CA LEU A 519 6.80 -50.01 -16.26
C LEU A 519 6.32 -49.36 -14.95
N ASP A 520 5.81 -50.18 -14.03
CA ASP A 520 5.22 -49.76 -12.76
C ASP A 520 6.28 -49.50 -11.68
N MET A 521 5.94 -48.71 -10.65
CA MET A 521 5.78 -49.24 -9.28
C MET A 521 5.23 -48.16 -8.32
N ASP A 522 4.40 -48.60 -7.38
CA ASP A 522 3.95 -47.83 -6.22
C ASP A 522 5.05 -47.70 -5.14
N PHE A 523 5.01 -46.62 -4.35
CA PHE A 523 4.65 -46.69 -2.92
C PHE A 523 4.37 -45.31 -2.30
#